data_AF-A0A972YIF1-F1
#
_entry.id   AF-A0A972YIF1-F1
#
_cell.length_a   1.000
_cell.length_b   1.000
_cell.length_c   1.000
_cell.angle_alpha   90.00
_cell.angle_beta   90.00
_cell.angle_gamma   90.00
#
_symmetry.space_group_name_H-M   'P 1'
#
loop_
_entity.id
_entity.type
_entity.pdbx_description
1 polymer ?
#
loop_
_entity_poly.entity_id
_entity_poly.type
_entity_poly.pdbx_seq_one_letter_code
_entity_poly.pdbx_strand_id
1 'polypeptide(L)'
;MKYSIFFLLLTQTLFADYSLFYAGAKVGEIKTFSTIKDNYIKIKITSYLLRKIIKHKYLIYHNDSYSLKHKNSKIKYKKDKYKILFLLKDALLSKKPLKSKKIIISANKYLRVNKKKNYEFFYYKNNKIKTYGNFAIKNNQLEFLEAKSHHIKIKRN
;
A
#
# COMPACT_ATOMS: atom_id res chain seq x y z
N MET A 1 38.61 -4.19 -7.51
CA MET A 1 37.84 -3.04 -7.00
C MET A 1 36.95 -2.32 -8.02
N LYS A 2 36.98 -2.62 -9.34
CA LYS A 2 36.10 -1.96 -10.33
C LYS A 2 34.63 -2.45 -10.32
N TYR A 3 34.35 -3.65 -9.80
CA TYR A 3 33.00 -4.24 -9.79
C TYR A 3 32.12 -3.83 -8.59
N SER A 4 32.70 -3.29 -7.51
CA SER A 4 31.94 -2.95 -6.29
C SER A 4 31.12 -1.65 -6.43
N ILE A 5 31.56 -0.73 -7.29
CA ILE A 5 30.85 0.54 -7.55
C ILE A 5 29.58 0.28 -8.38
N PHE A 6 29.62 -0.68 -9.30
CA PHE A 6 28.47 -1.09 -10.10
C PHE A 6 27.37 -1.73 -9.24
N PHE A 7 27.74 -2.48 -8.20
CA PHE A 7 26.82 -3.06 -7.22
C PHE A 7 26.16 -1.98 -6.33
N LEU A 8 26.90 -0.94 -5.95
CA LEU A 8 26.36 0.20 -5.20
C LEU A 8 25.35 1.02 -6.02
N LEU A 9 25.60 1.22 -7.32
CA LEU A 9 24.66 1.89 -8.23
C LEU A 9 23.36 1.09 -8.45
N LEU A 10 23.44 -0.24 -8.45
CA LEU A 10 22.26 -1.13 -8.50
C LEU A 10 21.38 -1.02 -7.24
N THR A 11 21.93 -0.64 -6.08
CA THR A 11 21.13 -0.45 -4.86
C THR A 11 20.35 0.86 -4.84
N GLN A 12 20.75 1.87 -5.63
CA GLN A 12 20.09 3.18 -5.60
C GLN A 12 18.76 3.20 -6.37
N THR A 13 18.56 2.29 -7.33
CA THR A 13 17.29 2.16 -8.08
C THR A 13 16.20 1.37 -7.33
N LEU A 14 16.54 0.80 -6.16
CA LEU A 14 15.63 -0.02 -5.35
C LEU A 14 14.86 0.78 -4.28
N PHE A 15 15.20 2.05 -4.06
CA PHE A 15 14.48 2.92 -3.12
C PHE A 15 13.42 3.73 -3.88
N ALA A 16 12.32 3.07 -4.25
CA ALA A 16 11.16 3.79 -4.75
C ALA A 16 10.51 4.57 -3.59
N ASP A 17 10.72 5.88 -3.56
CA ASP A 17 9.96 6.78 -2.71
C ASP A 17 8.56 7.00 -3.30
N TYR A 18 7.56 7.02 -2.45
CA TYR A 18 6.17 7.23 -2.83
C TYR A 18 5.57 8.38 -2.06
N SER A 19 4.72 9.14 -2.71
CA SER A 19 3.88 10.15 -2.07
C SER A 19 2.48 9.58 -1.81
N LEU A 20 2.00 9.76 -0.58
CA LEU A 20 0.63 9.50 -0.16
C LEU A 20 -0.15 10.81 -0.23
N PHE A 21 -1.26 10.79 -0.96
CA PHE A 21 -2.19 11.89 -1.13
C PHE A 21 -3.55 11.54 -0.51
N TYR A 22 -4.19 12.54 0.08
CA TYR A 22 -5.57 12.50 0.54
C TYR A 22 -6.31 13.73 -0.01
N ALA A 23 -7.41 13.52 -0.72
CA ALA A 23 -8.17 14.59 -1.38
C ALA A 23 -7.29 15.52 -2.23
N GLY A 24 -6.31 14.95 -2.96
CA GLY A 24 -5.38 15.69 -3.81
C GLY A 24 -4.17 16.31 -3.10
N ALA A 25 -4.20 16.46 -1.77
CA ALA A 25 -3.09 17.02 -1.01
C ALA A 25 -2.07 15.95 -0.61
N LYS A 26 -0.76 16.22 -0.75
CA LYS A 26 0.30 15.33 -0.25
C LYS A 26 0.29 15.34 1.29
N VAL A 27 0.07 14.18 1.89
CA VAL A 27 -0.06 14.03 3.35
C VAL A 27 1.01 13.14 3.98
N GLY A 28 1.66 12.31 3.19
CA GLY A 28 2.72 11.43 3.68
C GLY A 28 3.63 10.89 2.60
N GLU A 29 4.60 10.11 3.06
CA GLU A 29 5.63 9.48 2.24
C GLU A 29 5.80 8.02 2.66
N ILE A 30 6.01 7.13 1.69
CA ILE A 30 6.40 5.73 1.92
C ILE A 30 7.75 5.54 1.25
N LYS A 31 8.79 5.23 2.02
CA LYS A 31 10.15 5.06 1.50
C LYS A 31 10.34 3.85 0.60
N THR A 32 9.55 2.81 0.86
CA THR A 32 9.61 1.52 0.17
C THR A 32 8.43 0.66 0.59
N PHE A 33 8.02 -0.28 -0.27
CA PHE A 33 7.04 -1.32 0.04
C PHE A 33 7.68 -2.62 0.55
N SER A 34 8.98 -2.65 0.83
CA SER A 34 9.67 -3.86 1.30
C SER A 34 9.06 -4.48 2.57
N THR A 35 8.45 -3.67 3.45
CA THR A 35 7.79 -4.14 4.67
C THR A 35 6.51 -4.94 4.42
N ILE A 36 6.03 -5.00 3.16
CA ILE A 36 4.79 -5.71 2.84
C ILE A 36 4.91 -7.23 3.03
N LYS A 37 6.13 -7.77 2.92
CA LYS A 37 6.44 -9.17 3.26
C LYS A 37 6.09 -9.48 4.73
N ASP A 38 6.31 -8.49 5.59
CA ASP A 38 6.05 -8.50 7.03
C ASP A 38 4.63 -8.00 7.38
N ASN A 39 3.74 -7.94 6.38
CA ASN A 39 2.30 -7.64 6.55
C ASN A 39 1.94 -6.18 6.91
N TYR A 40 2.83 -5.22 6.64
CA TYR A 40 2.54 -3.80 6.86
C TYR A 40 3.21 -2.86 5.85
N ILE A 41 2.75 -1.62 5.82
CA ILE A 41 3.39 -0.50 5.13
C ILE A 41 3.66 0.60 6.15
N LYS A 42 4.89 1.12 6.15
CA LYS A 42 5.29 2.26 6.99
C LYS A 42 5.16 3.56 6.22
N ILE A 43 4.33 4.46 6.73
CA ILE A 43 4.07 5.79 6.16
C ILE A 43 4.64 6.83 7.13
N LYS A 44 5.42 7.78 6.63
CA LYS A 44 5.82 9.00 7.34
C LYS A 44 4.78 10.08 7.05
N ILE A 45 4.17 10.65 8.07
CA ILE A 45 3.23 11.76 7.91
C ILE A 45 4.04 13.03 7.70
N THR A 46 3.85 13.67 6.54
CA THR A 46 4.57 14.91 6.18
C THR A 46 3.72 16.14 6.41
N SER A 47 2.42 16.07 6.13
CA SER A 47 1.49 17.19 6.35
C SER A 47 1.48 17.65 7.80
N TYR A 48 1.70 18.95 8.00
CA TYR A 48 1.67 19.59 9.32
C TYR A 48 0.28 19.50 9.97
N LEU A 49 -0.76 19.82 9.21
CA LEU A 49 -2.16 19.74 9.66
C LEU A 49 -2.51 18.32 10.09
N LEU A 50 -2.18 17.32 9.26
CA LEU A 50 -2.47 15.93 9.58
C LEU A 50 -1.69 15.46 10.82
N ARG A 51 -0.46 15.94 11.01
CA ARG A 51 0.35 15.65 12.19
C ARG A 51 -0.22 16.26 13.47
N LYS A 52 -0.82 17.45 13.41
CA LYS A 52 -1.53 18.06 14.55
C LYS A 52 -2.75 17.24 14.96
N ILE A 53 -3.54 16.78 13.99
CA ILE A 53 -4.76 16.00 14.24
C ILE A 53 -4.42 14.59 14.77
N ILE A 54 -3.50 13.90 14.09
CA ILE A 54 -3.16 12.51 14.42
C ILE A 54 -2.20 12.43 15.61
N LYS A 55 -1.43 13.49 15.90
CA LYS A 55 -0.38 13.55 16.94
C LYS A 55 0.71 12.47 16.83
N HIS A 56 0.85 11.85 15.67
CA HIS A 56 1.87 10.84 15.39
C HIS A 56 2.71 11.22 14.17
N LYS A 57 3.98 10.80 14.17
CA LYS A 57 4.92 11.05 13.06
C LYS A 57 4.82 9.97 11.99
N TYR A 58 4.46 8.75 12.38
CA TYR A 58 4.35 7.61 11.48
C TYR A 58 2.97 6.96 11.59
N LEU A 59 2.54 6.37 10.49
CA LEU A 59 1.38 5.51 10.39
C LEU A 59 1.85 4.12 9.90
N ILE A 60 1.55 3.08 10.66
CA ILE A 60 1.73 1.69 10.23
C ILE A 60 0.36 1.19 9.77
N TYR A 61 0.21 1.01 8.46
CA TYR A 61 -0.95 0.36 7.87
C TYR A 61 -0.69 -1.15 7.81
N HIS A 62 -1.50 -1.97 8.48
CA HIS A 62 -1.18 -3.38 8.69
C HIS A 62 -2.39 -4.31 8.51
N ASN A 63 -2.14 -5.57 8.14
CA ASN A 63 -3.19 -6.60 8.07
C ASN A 63 -3.39 -7.32 9.43
N ASP A 64 -4.22 -8.36 9.45
CA ASP A 64 -4.52 -9.16 10.65
C ASP A 64 -3.32 -9.94 11.20
N SER A 65 -2.40 -10.35 10.33
CA SER A 65 -1.22 -11.17 10.65
C SER A 65 -0.01 -10.34 11.11
N TYR A 66 -0.18 -9.04 11.35
CA TYR A 66 0.90 -8.19 11.85
C TYR A 66 1.06 -8.32 13.36
N SER A 67 2.24 -8.76 13.80
CA SER A 67 2.56 -9.07 15.21
C SER A 67 3.44 -8.01 15.89
N LEU A 68 4.16 -7.16 15.16
CA LEU A 68 5.18 -6.24 15.70
C LEU A 68 4.62 -4.93 16.29
N LYS A 69 3.56 -5.00 17.10
CA LYS A 69 3.01 -3.81 17.76
C LYS A 69 3.83 -3.46 18.99
N HIS A 70 4.61 -2.39 18.92
CA HIS A 70 5.30 -1.82 20.06
C HIS A 70 4.52 -0.60 20.58
N LYS A 71 4.47 -0.41 21.91
CA LYS A 71 3.94 0.84 22.49
C LYS A 71 4.91 1.98 22.13
N ASN A 72 4.59 2.72 21.07
CA ASN A 72 5.37 3.88 20.64
C ASN A 72 4.44 5.07 20.38
N SER A 73 4.56 6.12 21.17
CA SER A 73 3.72 7.32 21.08
C SER A 73 3.88 8.08 19.76
N LYS A 74 4.94 7.83 18.98
CA LYS A 74 5.17 8.46 17.67
C LYS A 74 4.49 7.71 16.52
N ILE A 75 3.88 6.55 16.77
CA ILE A 75 3.33 5.66 15.73
C ILE A 75 1.82 5.44 15.94
N LYS A 76 1.03 5.76 14.90
CA LYS A 76 -0.36 5.31 14.80
C LYS A 76 -0.38 3.96 14.10
N TYR A 77 -1.10 2.99 14.67
CA TYR A 77 -1.40 1.73 14.01
C TYR A 77 -2.80 1.79 13.40
N LYS A 78 -2.91 1.45 12.11
CA LYS A 78 -4.19 1.40 11.40
C LYS A 78 -4.33 0.05 10.69
N LYS A 79 -5.36 -0.68 11.09
CA LYS A 79 -5.73 -1.94 10.46
C LYS A 79 -6.29 -1.72 9.05
N ASP A 80 -5.89 -2.58 8.13
CA ASP A 80 -6.41 -2.67 6.78
C ASP A 80 -7.77 -3.36 6.75
N LYS A 81 -8.82 -2.53 6.76
CA LYS A 81 -10.20 -3.00 6.75
C LYS A 81 -10.62 -3.63 5.41
N TYR A 82 -9.94 -3.28 4.32
CA TYR A 82 -10.37 -3.62 2.96
C TYR A 82 -9.45 -4.63 2.26
N LYS A 83 -8.48 -5.19 3.00
CA LYS A 83 -7.51 -6.19 2.50
C LYS A 83 -6.69 -5.69 1.31
N ILE A 84 -6.45 -4.38 1.22
CA ILE A 84 -5.59 -3.77 0.20
C ILE A 84 -4.14 -4.25 0.33
N LEU A 85 -3.64 -4.42 1.56
CA LEU A 85 -2.30 -4.98 1.81
C LEU A 85 -2.15 -6.38 1.25
N PHE A 86 -3.19 -7.21 1.39
CA PHE A 86 -3.16 -8.56 0.85
C PHE A 86 -3.01 -8.55 -0.67
N LEU A 87 -3.80 -7.69 -1.33
CA LEU A 87 -3.76 -7.50 -2.77
C LEU A 87 -2.42 -6.95 -3.26
N LEU A 88 -1.87 -5.95 -2.58
CA LEU A 88 -0.55 -5.40 -2.89
C LEU A 88 0.56 -6.43 -2.64
N LYS A 89 0.45 -7.22 -1.56
CA LYS A 89 1.43 -8.27 -1.22
C LYS A 89 1.51 -9.30 -2.34
N ASP A 90 0.35 -9.78 -2.79
CA ASP A 90 0.26 -10.74 -3.88
C ASP A 90 0.78 -10.14 -5.20
N ALA A 91 0.44 -8.88 -5.49
CA ALA A 91 0.86 -8.24 -6.73
C ALA A 91 2.36 -7.86 -6.79
N LEU A 92 2.98 -7.55 -5.64
CA LEU A 92 4.39 -7.14 -5.55
C LEU A 92 5.36 -8.31 -5.32
N LEU A 93 4.93 -9.36 -4.63
CA LEU A 93 5.81 -10.49 -4.25
C LEU A 93 5.64 -11.70 -5.16
N SER A 94 4.55 -11.79 -5.93
CA SER A 94 4.35 -12.91 -6.87
C SER A 94 5.32 -12.80 -8.05
N LYS A 95 5.87 -13.96 -8.46
CA LYS A 95 6.66 -14.08 -9.69
C LYS A 95 5.80 -13.96 -10.96
N LYS A 96 4.49 -14.17 -10.84
CA LYS A 96 3.53 -14.13 -11.95
C LYS A 96 2.60 -12.91 -11.80
N PRO A 97 2.20 -12.27 -12.91
CA PRO A 97 1.20 -11.20 -12.87
C PRO A 97 -0.08 -11.66 -12.17
N LEU A 98 -0.66 -10.77 -11.37
CA LEU A 98 -1.90 -11.04 -10.68
C LEU A 98 -3.01 -11.30 -11.72
N LYS A 99 -3.71 -12.43 -11.59
CA LYS A 99 -4.87 -12.72 -12.45
C LYS A 99 -6.14 -12.12 -11.84
N SER A 100 -7.16 -11.93 -12.68
CA SER A 100 -8.50 -11.60 -12.19
C SER A 100 -8.97 -12.68 -11.21
N LYS A 101 -9.45 -12.27 -10.03
CA LYS A 101 -9.87 -13.21 -9.00
C LYS A 101 -10.87 -12.60 -8.02
N LYS A 102 -11.66 -13.47 -7.38
CA LYS A 102 -12.51 -13.14 -6.23
C LYS A 102 -11.88 -13.76 -4.98
N ILE A 103 -11.62 -12.92 -3.98
CA ILE A 103 -11.03 -13.32 -2.70
C ILE A 103 -12.15 -13.23 -1.66
N ILE A 104 -12.60 -14.38 -1.18
CA ILE A 104 -13.62 -14.45 -0.12
C ILE A 104 -12.96 -14.10 1.21
N ILE A 105 -13.52 -13.13 1.93
CA ILE A 105 -13.03 -12.70 3.26
C ILE A 105 -13.94 -13.26 4.35
N SER A 106 -15.25 -13.23 4.13
CA SER A 106 -16.28 -13.88 4.92
C SER A 106 -17.53 -14.11 4.06
N ALA A 107 -18.55 -14.80 4.57
CA ALA A 107 -19.79 -15.09 3.84
C ALA A 107 -20.39 -13.85 3.13
N ASN A 108 -20.31 -12.67 3.76
CA ASN A 108 -20.84 -11.42 3.25
C ASN A 108 -19.78 -10.41 2.78
N LYS A 109 -18.48 -10.76 2.75
CA LYS A 109 -17.40 -9.84 2.37
C LYS A 109 -16.45 -10.51 1.39
N TYR A 110 -16.16 -9.82 0.30
CA TYR A 110 -15.16 -10.29 -0.66
C TYR A 110 -14.47 -9.12 -1.36
N LEU A 111 -13.26 -9.37 -1.84
CA LEU A 111 -12.51 -8.49 -2.72
C LEU A 111 -12.54 -9.09 -4.13
N ARG A 112 -12.96 -8.30 -5.12
CA ARG A 112 -12.85 -8.67 -6.53
C ARG A 112 -11.73 -7.86 -7.15
N VAL A 113 -10.84 -8.55 -7.87
CA VAL A 113 -9.77 -7.93 -8.66
C VAL A 113 -9.98 -8.30 -10.11
N ASN A 114 -10.01 -7.29 -10.99
CA ASN A 114 -10.08 -7.49 -12.42
C ASN A 114 -8.78 -6.98 -13.05
N LYS A 115 -8.09 -7.85 -13.80
CA LYS A 115 -6.93 -7.47 -14.59
C LYS A 115 -7.39 -6.93 -15.95
N LYS A 116 -7.14 -5.64 -16.18
CA LYS A 116 -7.23 -4.95 -17.49
C LYS A 116 -5.82 -4.47 -17.89
N LYS A 117 -5.68 -3.29 -18.52
CA LYS A 117 -4.38 -2.60 -18.66
C LYS A 117 -3.73 -2.38 -17.27
N ASN A 118 -4.49 -1.80 -16.35
CA ASN A 118 -4.20 -1.74 -14.91
C ASN A 118 -5.03 -2.78 -14.15
N TYR A 119 -4.86 -2.84 -12.83
CA TYR A 119 -5.70 -3.65 -11.96
C TYR A 119 -6.81 -2.79 -11.37
N GLU A 120 -8.05 -3.25 -11.48
CA GLU A 120 -9.18 -2.68 -10.76
C GLU A 120 -9.49 -3.56 -9.55
N PHE A 121 -9.82 -2.94 -8.42
CA PHE A 121 -10.28 -3.65 -7.24
C PHE A 121 -11.60 -3.10 -6.73
N PHE A 122 -12.40 -4.00 -6.18
CA PHE A 122 -13.70 -3.70 -5.60
C PHE A 122 -13.86 -4.52 -4.32
N TYR A 123 -14.09 -3.85 -3.21
CA TYR A 123 -14.42 -4.49 -1.95
C TYR A 123 -15.94 -4.42 -1.74
N TYR A 124 -16.53 -5.59 -1.50
CA TYR A 124 -17.95 -5.74 -1.27
C TYR A 124 -18.23 -6.11 0.19
N LYS A 125 -19.30 -5.55 0.75
CA LYS A 125 -19.93 -6.01 2.00
C LYS A 125 -21.44 -6.06 1.79
N ASN A 126 -22.06 -7.22 2.03
CA ASN A 126 -23.48 -7.46 1.78
C ASN A 126 -23.87 -7.09 0.33
N ASN A 127 -23.07 -7.55 -0.64
CA ASN A 127 -23.20 -7.25 -2.08
C ASN A 127 -23.16 -5.76 -2.49
N LYS A 128 -22.91 -4.84 -1.55
CA LYS A 128 -22.70 -3.41 -1.83
C LYS A 128 -21.21 -3.08 -1.89
N ILE A 129 -20.80 -2.31 -2.89
CA ILE A 129 -19.43 -1.79 -3.01
C ILE A 129 -19.19 -0.81 -1.86
N LYS A 130 -18.14 -1.05 -1.06
CA LYS A 130 -17.73 -0.14 0.04
C LYS A 130 -16.43 0.59 -0.26
N THR A 131 -15.56 -0.02 -1.06
CA THR A 131 -14.42 0.69 -1.64
C THR A 131 -14.12 0.13 -3.02
N TYR A 132 -13.61 0.99 -3.89
CA TYR A 132 -13.16 0.62 -5.21
C TYR A 132 -12.02 1.53 -5.65
N GLY A 133 -11.28 1.05 -6.63
CA GLY A 133 -10.11 1.76 -7.09
C GLY A 133 -9.30 0.96 -8.08
N ASN A 134 -8.09 1.44 -8.32
CA ASN A 134 -7.20 0.93 -9.32
C ASN A 134 -5.75 1.06 -8.87
N PHE A 135 -4.92 0.14 -9.31
CA PHE A 135 -3.48 0.19 -9.07
C PHE A 135 -2.74 -0.37 -10.29
N ALA A 136 -1.48 0.02 -10.42
CA ALA A 136 -0.60 -0.49 -11.45
C ALA A 136 0.71 -0.96 -10.84
N ILE A 137 1.21 -2.08 -11.36
CA ILE A 137 2.51 -2.64 -11.02
C ILE A 137 3.33 -2.67 -12.30
N LYS A 138 4.54 -2.14 -12.25
CA LYS A 138 5.52 -2.18 -13.34
C LYS A 138 6.86 -2.59 -12.75
N ASN A 139 7.55 -3.55 -13.38
CA ASN A 139 8.85 -4.05 -12.90
C ASN A 139 8.85 -4.44 -11.41
N ASN A 140 7.81 -5.16 -10.96
CA ASN A 140 7.59 -5.56 -9.56
C ASN A 140 7.53 -4.41 -8.55
N GLN A 141 7.27 -3.19 -9.01
CA GLN A 141 7.12 -2.00 -8.18
C GLN A 141 5.72 -1.42 -8.38
N LEU A 142 5.16 -0.86 -7.30
CA LEU A 142 3.93 -0.10 -7.40
C LEU A 142 4.24 1.16 -8.22
N GLU A 143 3.40 1.46 -9.21
CA GLU A 143 3.44 2.73 -9.95
C GLU A 143 2.46 3.71 -9.30
N PHE A 144 1.24 3.24 -9.06
CA PHE A 144 0.25 3.96 -8.28
C PHE A 144 -0.76 3.01 -7.66
N LEU A 145 -1.45 3.49 -6.62
CA LEU A 145 -2.68 2.96 -6.10
C LEU A 145 -3.64 4.12 -5.85
N GLU A 146 -4.89 3.99 -6.28
CA GLU A 146 -5.93 4.97 -6.06
C GLU A 146 -7.17 4.27 -5.49
N ALA A 147 -7.55 4.61 -4.26
CA ALA A 147 -8.81 4.21 -3.66
C ALA A 147 -9.81 5.36 -3.82
N LYS A 148 -10.52 5.36 -4.96
CA LYS A 148 -11.40 6.44 -5.40
C LYS A 148 -12.47 6.79 -4.37
N SER A 149 -13.08 5.78 -3.75
CA SER A 149 -14.11 5.95 -2.72
C SER A 149 -13.64 6.68 -1.45
N HIS A 150 -12.33 6.85 -1.26
CA HIS A 150 -11.75 7.48 -0.07
C HIS A 150 -10.83 8.65 -0.43
N HIS A 151 -10.74 9.03 -1.70
CA HIS A 151 -9.82 10.06 -2.20
C HIS A 151 -8.37 9.85 -1.77
N ILE A 152 -7.96 8.58 -1.63
CA ILE A 152 -6.59 8.23 -1.26
C ILE A 152 -5.84 7.82 -2.52
N LYS A 153 -4.65 8.39 -2.72
CA LYS A 153 -3.76 8.02 -3.81
C LYS A 153 -2.34 7.83 -3.30
N ILE A 154 -1.70 6.75 -3.69
CA ILE A 154 -0.27 6.53 -3.53
C ILE A 154 0.32 6.59 -4.93
N LYS A 155 1.35 7.41 -5.12
CA LYS A 155 2.04 7.53 -6.41
C LYS A 155 3.52 7.40 -6.18
N ARG A 156 4.20 6.66 -7.05
CA ARG A 156 5.67 6.65 -7.10
C ARG A 156 6.18 8.04 -7.45
N ASN A 157 7.22 8.50 -6.75
CA ASN A 157 7.91 9.76 -7.04
C ASN A 157 8.79 9.61 -8.28
#